data_AF-A0AAU9Z532-F1
#
_entry.id   AF-A0AAU9Z532-F1
#
_cell.length_a   1.000
_cell.length_b   1.000
_cell.length_c   1.000
_cell.angle_alpha   90.00
_cell.angle_beta   90.00
_cell.angle_gamma   90.00
#
_symmetry.space_group_name_H-M   'P 1'
#
loop_
_entity.id
_entity.type
_entity.pdbx_description
1 polymer ?
#
loop_
_entity_poly.entity_id
_entity_poly.type
_entity_poly.pdbx_seq_one_letter_code
_entity_poly.pdbx_strand_id
1 'polypeptide(L)'
;MMRKWEATLKQIEDRASHYERKPLSSVYRPRLSKPEEPPSVWKLFYRQNQAFDFVKSCKENVHVFALECKAGDGQRIYLVTSYAQLWFYYKSRKTLLHCYEVIPENAVCKLYFDLEFNKLANPGADGKKMVALLIELVCKALEELYSVHCSAEDVINLDSSTEEKFSRHLIFQLHDVAFKNNIHVGNFVRKILQPALHLTTKEDDDKIPEVMDHEASCFSDVPLKQEILEAWEKPGLPEQYNPDLSFLVVKNNIGEKCLFVDLGE
;
A
#
# COMPACT_ATOMS: atom_id res chain seq x y z
N MET A 1 -55.42 -1.12 -34.13
CA MET A 1 -53.93 -1.17 -34.21
C MET A 1 -53.36 0.12 -34.84
N MET A 2 -53.88 0.59 -35.98
CA MET A 2 -53.46 1.85 -36.64
C MET A 2 -53.51 3.12 -35.76
N ARG A 3 -54.61 3.37 -35.03
CA ARG A 3 -54.75 4.59 -34.21
C ARG A 3 -53.70 4.74 -33.11
N LYS A 4 -53.18 3.63 -32.58
CA LYS A 4 -52.08 3.66 -31.60
C LYS A 4 -50.77 4.06 -32.26
N TRP A 5 -50.52 3.56 -33.47
CA TRP A 5 -49.34 3.88 -34.25
C TRP A 5 -49.30 5.37 -34.64
N GLU A 6 -50.42 5.91 -35.10
CA GLU A 6 -50.56 7.34 -35.44
C GLU A 6 -50.31 8.24 -34.22
N ALA A 7 -50.83 7.86 -33.05
CA ALA A 7 -50.58 8.59 -31.80
C ALA A 7 -49.10 8.53 -31.38
N THR A 8 -48.44 7.37 -31.56
CA THR A 8 -47.01 7.21 -31.27
C THR A 8 -46.15 8.04 -32.23
N LEU A 9 -46.47 8.05 -33.52
CA LEU A 9 -45.80 8.88 -34.53
C LEU A 9 -45.87 10.36 -34.18
N LYS A 10 -47.07 10.85 -33.84
CA LYS A 10 -47.26 12.24 -33.42
C LYS A 10 -46.44 12.60 -32.18
N GLN A 11 -46.39 11.71 -31.19
CA GLN A 11 -45.55 11.90 -30.00
C GLN A 11 -44.05 11.98 -30.33
N ILE A 12 -43.58 11.21 -31.31
CA ILE A 12 -42.19 11.22 -31.76
C ILE A 12 -41.88 12.53 -32.48
N GLU A 13 -42.75 12.98 -33.37
CA GLU A 13 -42.61 14.24 -34.12
C GLU A 13 -42.64 15.48 -33.19
N ASP A 14 -43.54 15.47 -32.21
CA ASP A 14 -43.62 16.52 -31.18
C ASP A 14 -42.35 16.57 -30.33
N ARG A 15 -41.79 15.40 -29.97
CA ARG A 15 -40.51 15.30 -29.25
C ARG A 15 -39.33 15.76 -30.10
N ALA A 16 -39.28 15.38 -31.38
CA ALA A 16 -38.22 15.80 -32.29
C ALA A 16 -38.22 17.33 -32.46
N SER A 17 -39.39 17.92 -32.71
CA SER A 17 -39.58 19.38 -32.79
C SER A 17 -39.18 20.10 -31.49
N HIS A 18 -39.48 19.49 -30.34
CA HIS A 18 -39.05 20.01 -29.04
C HIS A 18 -37.51 20.00 -28.90
N TYR A 19 -36.84 18.93 -29.33
CA TYR A 19 -35.38 18.82 -29.28
C TYR A 19 -34.66 19.72 -30.31
N GLU A 20 -35.26 20.02 -31.45
CA GLU A 20 -34.71 21.01 -32.39
C GLU A 20 -34.79 22.44 -31.82
N ARG A 21 -35.91 22.79 -31.17
CA ARG A 21 -36.13 24.13 -30.58
C ARG A 21 -35.40 24.33 -29.26
N LYS A 22 -35.18 23.24 -28.53
CA LYS A 22 -34.42 23.19 -27.27
C LYS A 22 -33.42 22.04 -27.38
N PRO A 23 -32.31 22.24 -28.14
CA PRO A 23 -31.27 21.23 -28.22
C PRO A 23 -30.88 20.88 -26.80
N LEU A 24 -30.91 19.58 -26.48
CA LEU A 24 -30.30 19.10 -25.25
C LEU A 24 -28.88 19.68 -25.25
N SER A 25 -28.57 20.54 -24.27
CA SER A 25 -27.22 21.07 -24.13
C SER A 25 -26.28 19.87 -24.23
N SER A 26 -25.20 19.96 -25.04
CA SER A 26 -24.15 18.94 -25.04
C SER A 26 -23.82 18.68 -23.58
N VAL A 27 -24.20 17.49 -23.09
CA VAL A 27 -24.32 17.15 -21.66
C VAL A 27 -23.37 17.99 -20.83
N TYR A 28 -23.89 18.92 -20.02
CA TYR A 28 -23.04 19.65 -19.08
C TYR A 28 -22.40 18.60 -18.18
N ARG A 29 -21.16 18.25 -18.52
CA ARG A 29 -20.28 17.45 -17.67
C ARG A 29 -19.54 18.50 -16.88
N PRO A 30 -19.83 18.66 -15.57
CA PRO A 30 -19.04 19.53 -14.73
C PRO A 30 -17.58 19.05 -14.87
N ARG A 31 -16.75 19.84 -15.55
CA ARG A 31 -15.30 19.63 -15.59
C ARG A 31 -14.74 20.47 -14.46
N LEU A 32 -13.81 19.90 -13.70
CA LEU A 32 -13.00 20.75 -12.80
C LEU A 32 -12.06 21.65 -13.60
N SER A 33 -11.70 21.23 -14.82
CA SER A 33 -10.88 22.01 -15.72
C SER A 33 -11.68 23.07 -16.46
N LYS A 34 -11.04 24.21 -16.72
CA LYS A 34 -11.61 25.27 -17.57
C LYS A 34 -11.82 24.74 -18.99
N PRO A 35 -12.71 25.32 -19.81
CA PRO A 35 -12.91 24.89 -21.20
C PRO A 35 -11.64 24.91 -22.07
N GLU A 36 -10.67 25.75 -21.71
CA GLU A 36 -9.37 25.92 -22.37
C GLU A 36 -8.31 24.89 -21.93
N GLU A 37 -8.57 24.19 -20.82
CA GLU A 37 -7.69 23.17 -20.25
C GLU A 37 -8.07 21.77 -20.80
N PRO A 38 -7.09 20.84 -20.86
CA PRO A 38 -7.38 19.48 -21.31
C PRO A 38 -8.49 18.81 -20.47
N PRO A 39 -9.26 17.89 -21.07
CA PRO A 39 -10.30 17.16 -20.35
C PRO A 39 -9.69 16.35 -19.19
N SER A 40 -10.29 16.45 -18.01
CA SER A 40 -9.86 15.69 -16.84
C SER A 40 -9.84 14.18 -17.09
N VAL A 41 -8.69 13.55 -16.89
CA VAL A 41 -8.55 12.09 -17.00
C VAL A 41 -9.34 11.39 -15.89
N TRP A 42 -10.30 10.54 -16.29
CA TRP A 42 -11.03 9.64 -15.41
C TRP A 42 -11.39 8.37 -16.19
N LYS A 43 -10.54 7.35 -16.10
CA LYS A 43 -10.71 6.09 -16.86
C LYS A 43 -10.68 4.87 -15.96
N LEU A 44 -11.57 3.92 -16.21
CA LEU A 44 -11.65 2.65 -15.50
C LEU A 44 -11.11 1.51 -16.36
N PHE A 45 -10.41 0.58 -15.72
CA PHE A 45 -9.83 -0.62 -16.31
C PHE A 45 -10.14 -1.83 -15.43
N TYR A 46 -10.33 -3.00 -16.05
CA TYR A 46 -10.55 -4.25 -15.32
C TYR A 46 -9.25 -4.96 -14.92
N ARG A 47 -8.13 -4.65 -15.60
CA ARG A 47 -6.83 -5.23 -15.32
C ARG A 47 -5.82 -4.15 -14.93
N GLN A 48 -5.02 -4.41 -13.90
CA GLN A 48 -4.02 -3.49 -13.38
C GLN A 48 -2.99 -3.08 -14.45
N ASN A 49 -2.50 -4.06 -15.22
CA ASN A 49 -1.52 -3.81 -16.27
C ASN A 49 -2.05 -2.83 -17.33
N GLN A 50 -3.32 -2.95 -17.73
CA GLN A 50 -3.95 -2.02 -18.68
C GLN A 50 -4.04 -0.60 -18.14
N ALA A 51 -4.31 -0.44 -16.84
CA ALA A 51 -4.29 0.87 -16.20
C ALA A 51 -2.88 1.50 -16.26
N PHE A 52 -1.84 0.71 -15.96
CA PHE A 52 -0.46 1.18 -16.05
C PHE A 52 0.00 1.48 -17.48
N ASP A 53 -0.39 0.67 -18.46
CA ASP A 53 -0.09 0.94 -19.86
C ASP A 53 -0.74 2.25 -20.33
N PHE A 54 -1.96 2.53 -19.85
CA PHE A 54 -2.59 3.81 -20.08
C PHE A 54 -1.83 4.97 -19.43
N VAL A 55 -1.40 4.83 -18.17
CA VAL A 55 -0.56 5.85 -17.48
C VAL A 55 0.70 6.14 -18.28
N LYS A 56 1.42 5.12 -18.76
CA LYS A 56 2.64 5.29 -19.59
C LYS A 56 2.37 6.05 -20.89
N SER A 57 1.19 5.88 -21.48
CA SER A 57 0.78 6.59 -22.71
C SER A 57 0.24 8.01 -22.45
N CYS A 58 -0.07 8.33 -21.19
CA CYS A 58 -0.68 9.59 -20.81
C CYS A 58 0.40 10.66 -20.58
N LYS A 59 0.18 11.86 -21.13
CA LYS A 59 1.08 13.01 -20.92
C LYS A 59 0.78 13.78 -19.63
N GLU A 60 -0.38 13.54 -19.02
CA GLU A 60 -0.80 14.19 -17.79
C GLU A 60 -0.28 13.43 -16.56
N ASN A 61 -0.10 14.14 -15.45
CA ASN A 61 0.31 13.53 -14.19
C ASN A 61 -0.88 12.76 -13.55
N VAL A 62 -0.97 11.48 -13.88
CA VAL A 62 -2.06 10.58 -13.47
C VAL A 62 -1.52 9.35 -12.73
N HIS A 63 -2.35 8.80 -11.85
CA HIS A 63 -2.01 7.72 -10.93
C HIS A 63 -3.08 6.63 -11.00
N VAL A 64 -2.73 5.43 -10.53
CA VAL A 64 -3.63 4.27 -10.51
C VAL A 64 -4.19 4.08 -9.10
N PHE A 65 -5.50 3.91 -9.01
CA PHE A 65 -6.21 3.59 -7.78
C PHE A 65 -7.01 2.32 -7.97
N ALA A 66 -6.96 1.40 -7.00
CA ALA A 66 -7.81 0.23 -6.99
C ALA A 66 -9.09 0.53 -6.21
N LEU A 67 -10.24 0.21 -6.80
CA LEU A 67 -11.56 0.34 -6.19
C LEU A 67 -12.13 -1.05 -5.95
N GLU A 68 -12.48 -1.35 -4.72
CA GLU A 68 -13.10 -2.62 -4.35
C GLU A 68 -14.57 -2.64 -4.75
N CYS A 69 -14.97 -3.64 -5.51
CA CYS A 69 -16.33 -3.82 -5.96
C CYS A 69 -17.14 -4.57 -4.91
N LYS A 70 -18.26 -3.99 -4.45
CA LYS A 70 -19.18 -4.63 -3.50
C LYS A 70 -19.80 -5.96 -3.99
N ALA A 71 -19.70 -6.26 -5.28
CA ALA A 71 -20.37 -7.39 -5.92
C ALA A 71 -19.56 -8.70 -5.92
N GLY A 72 -18.28 -8.68 -5.55
CA GLY A 72 -17.43 -9.86 -5.50
C GLY A 72 -16.34 -9.70 -4.45
N ASP A 73 -16.16 -10.73 -3.63
CA ASP A 73 -15.14 -10.77 -2.59
C ASP A 73 -13.75 -10.46 -3.19
N GLY A 74 -13.15 -9.34 -2.77
CA GLY A 74 -11.83 -8.89 -3.21
C GLY A 74 -11.69 -8.46 -4.68
N GLN A 75 -12.77 -8.40 -5.49
CA GLN A 75 -12.64 -7.99 -6.89
C GLN A 75 -12.38 -6.48 -7.01
N ARG A 76 -11.32 -6.11 -7.72
CA ARG A 76 -10.89 -4.72 -7.90
C ARG A 76 -11.07 -4.24 -9.34
N ILE A 77 -11.52 -3.00 -9.51
CA ILE A 77 -11.42 -2.24 -10.76
C ILE A 77 -10.39 -1.11 -10.56
N TYR A 78 -9.69 -0.75 -11.62
CA TYR A 78 -8.58 0.20 -11.55
C TYR A 78 -8.96 1.53 -12.19
N LEU A 79 -8.96 2.60 -11.41
CA LEU A 79 -9.20 3.97 -11.82
C LEU A 79 -7.87 4.66 -12.13
N VAL A 80 -7.78 5.31 -13.29
CA VAL A 80 -6.70 6.24 -13.63
C VAL A 80 -7.22 7.67 -13.63
N THR A 81 -6.65 8.49 -12.77
CA THR A 81 -6.97 9.92 -12.64
C THR A 81 -5.84 10.67 -11.90
N SER A 82 -5.92 11.99 -11.78
CA SER A 82 -4.97 12.78 -10.97
C SER A 82 -5.42 12.86 -9.50
N TYR A 83 -4.50 13.14 -8.58
CA TYR A 83 -4.85 13.29 -7.15
C TYR A 83 -5.90 14.39 -6.91
N ALA A 84 -5.80 15.52 -7.61
CA ALA A 84 -6.76 16.63 -7.47
C ALA A 84 -8.18 16.22 -7.90
N GLN A 85 -8.28 15.47 -9.01
CA GLN A 85 -9.54 14.94 -9.51
C GLN A 85 -10.11 13.89 -8.57
N LEU A 86 -9.30 12.94 -8.11
CA LEU A 86 -9.72 11.94 -7.14
C LEU A 86 -10.27 12.63 -5.88
N TRP A 87 -9.51 13.55 -5.30
CA TRP A 87 -9.88 14.23 -4.06
C TRP A 87 -11.20 14.98 -4.16
N PHE A 88 -11.48 15.61 -5.31
CA PHE A 88 -12.74 16.33 -5.52
C PHE A 88 -13.97 15.44 -5.30
N TYR A 89 -13.96 14.22 -5.83
CA TYR A 89 -15.06 13.26 -5.66
C TYR A 89 -14.97 12.50 -4.33
N TYR A 90 -13.76 12.12 -3.93
CA TYR A 90 -13.48 11.28 -2.77
C TYR A 90 -13.75 11.97 -1.43
N LYS A 91 -13.48 13.28 -1.31
CA LYS A 91 -13.65 14.04 -0.05
C LYS A 91 -15.07 14.01 0.50
N SER A 92 -16.07 13.83 -0.36
CA SER A 92 -17.48 13.74 0.06
C SER A 92 -17.80 12.44 0.78
N ARG A 93 -16.96 11.40 0.61
CA ARG A 93 -17.12 10.04 1.16
C ARG A 93 -18.47 9.39 0.83
N LYS A 94 -19.20 9.88 -0.18
CA LYS A 94 -20.47 9.28 -0.65
C LYS A 94 -20.26 8.13 -1.61
N THR A 95 -19.15 8.15 -2.34
CA THR A 95 -18.75 7.15 -3.34
C THR A 95 -17.27 6.78 -3.12
N LEU A 96 -16.79 5.72 -3.76
CA LEU A 96 -15.38 5.30 -3.71
C LEU A 96 -14.86 4.93 -2.30
N LEU A 97 -15.71 4.39 -1.42
CA LEU A 97 -15.37 4.14 -0.02
C LEU A 97 -14.14 3.23 0.18
N HIS A 98 -14.02 2.19 -0.64
CA HIS A 98 -12.93 1.22 -0.62
C HIS A 98 -11.98 1.51 -1.79
N CYS A 99 -11.10 2.48 -1.58
CA CYS A 99 -10.16 2.96 -2.58
C CYS A 99 -8.74 2.84 -2.03
N TYR A 100 -7.87 2.21 -2.81
CA TYR A 100 -6.48 1.95 -2.45
C TYR A 100 -5.57 2.61 -3.49
N GLU A 101 -4.49 3.22 -3.02
CA GLU A 101 -3.41 3.64 -3.91
C GLU A 101 -2.64 2.41 -4.40
N VAL A 102 -2.36 2.36 -5.70
CA VAL A 102 -1.49 1.31 -6.26
C VAL A 102 -0.11 1.90 -6.44
N ILE A 103 0.83 1.52 -5.56
CA ILE A 103 2.23 1.95 -5.67
C ILE A 103 2.83 1.27 -6.91
N PRO A 104 3.25 2.04 -7.93
CA PRO A 104 3.79 1.44 -9.15
C PRO A 104 5.12 0.75 -8.87
N GLU A 105 5.31 -0.43 -9.46
CA GLU A 105 6.60 -1.10 -9.41
C GLU A 105 7.70 -0.19 -9.99
N ASN A 106 8.87 -0.19 -9.34
CA ASN A 106 10.03 0.61 -9.73
C ASN A 106 9.84 2.14 -9.69
N ALA A 107 8.72 2.65 -9.18
CA ALA A 107 8.56 4.08 -8.95
C ALA A 107 9.20 4.50 -7.62
N VAL A 108 9.76 5.70 -7.61
CA VAL A 108 10.24 6.36 -6.38
C VAL A 108 9.09 6.45 -5.39
N CYS A 109 9.32 6.09 -4.14
CA CYS A 109 8.30 6.11 -3.10
C CYS A 109 8.83 6.64 -1.77
N LYS A 110 7.91 7.07 -0.92
CA LYS A 110 8.21 7.43 0.47
C LYS A 110 8.50 6.16 1.28
N LEU A 111 9.14 6.33 2.42
CA LEU A 111 9.18 5.28 3.45
C LEU A 111 7.80 5.20 4.12
N TYR A 112 7.23 4.01 4.16
CA TYR A 112 5.93 3.76 4.78
C TYR A 112 5.96 2.45 5.57
N PHE A 113 5.07 2.35 6.54
CA PHE A 113 4.89 1.16 7.37
C PHE A 113 3.40 0.82 7.47
N ASP A 114 3.11 -0.47 7.46
CA ASP A 114 1.83 -1.02 7.92
C ASP A 114 2.09 -1.75 9.24
N LEU A 115 1.34 -1.36 10.27
CA LEU A 115 1.58 -1.76 11.65
C LEU A 115 0.32 -2.37 12.22
N GLU A 116 0.41 -3.62 12.66
CA GLU A 116 -0.76 -4.30 13.20
C GLU A 116 -0.46 -5.38 14.23
N PHE A 117 -1.43 -5.58 15.13
CA PHE A 117 -1.48 -6.74 16.01
C PHE A 117 -2.89 -6.97 16.54
N ASN A 118 -3.17 -8.21 16.96
CA ASN A 118 -4.43 -8.55 17.66
C ASN A 118 -4.35 -8.09 19.13
N LYS A 119 -5.30 -7.26 19.57
CA LYS A 119 -5.29 -6.69 20.93
C LYS A 119 -5.57 -7.73 22.01
N LEU A 120 -6.44 -8.70 21.75
CA LEU A 120 -6.77 -9.78 22.70
C LEU A 120 -5.61 -10.74 22.90
N ALA A 121 -4.85 -11.05 21.83
CA ALA A 121 -3.66 -11.88 21.91
C ALA A 121 -2.46 -11.16 22.58
N ASN A 122 -2.51 -9.83 22.68
CA ASN A 122 -1.43 -8.99 23.18
C ASN A 122 -1.91 -7.99 24.25
N PRO A 123 -2.47 -8.45 25.40
CA PRO A 123 -3.10 -7.57 26.39
C PRO A 123 -2.12 -6.61 27.09
N GLY A 124 -0.82 -6.92 27.10
CA GLY A 124 0.23 -6.06 27.66
C GLY A 124 0.87 -5.10 26.66
N ALA A 125 0.49 -5.13 25.38
CA ALA A 125 1.11 -4.31 24.36
C ALA A 125 0.56 -2.88 24.37
N ASP A 126 1.46 -1.90 24.56
CA ASP A 126 1.14 -0.49 24.37
C ASP A 126 1.50 -0.08 22.93
N GLY A 127 0.51 -0.19 22.04
CA GLY A 127 0.69 0.13 20.62
C GLY A 127 1.12 1.57 20.35
N LYS A 128 0.74 2.55 21.20
CA LYS A 128 1.20 3.94 21.02
C LYS A 128 2.69 4.06 21.33
N LYS A 129 3.14 3.42 22.41
CA LYS A 129 4.57 3.38 22.78
C LYS A 129 5.40 2.61 21.74
N MET A 130 4.88 1.48 21.25
CA MET A 130 5.56 0.70 20.20
C MET A 130 5.76 1.53 18.92
N VAL A 131 4.76 2.30 18.49
CA VAL A 131 4.87 3.21 17.34
C VAL A 131 5.93 4.28 17.58
N ALA A 132 5.96 4.91 18.76
CA ALA A 132 6.95 5.95 19.08
C ALA A 132 8.39 5.40 19.05
N LEU A 133 8.61 4.23 19.67
CA LEU A 133 9.91 3.56 19.67
C LEU A 133 10.34 3.12 18.27
N LEU A 134 9.39 2.65 17.43
CA LEU A 134 9.68 2.31 16.05
C LEU A 134 10.09 3.55 15.24
N ILE A 135 9.39 4.68 15.39
CA ILE A 135 9.75 5.93 14.71
C ILE A 135 11.16 6.37 15.12
N GLU A 136 11.48 6.35 16.42
CA GLU A 136 12.82 6.69 16.92
C GLU A 136 13.91 5.80 16.33
N LEU A 137 13.69 4.48 16.32
CA LEU A 137 14.59 3.50 15.69
C LEU A 137 14.82 3.81 14.21
N VAL A 138 13.75 4.10 13.47
CA VAL A 138 13.82 4.40 12.04
C VAL A 138 14.55 5.72 11.77
N CYS A 139 14.25 6.77 12.54
CA CYS A 139 14.95 8.05 12.43
C CYS A 139 16.47 7.89 12.66
N LYS A 140 16.85 7.15 13.72
CA LYS A 140 18.26 6.85 14.00
C LYS A 140 18.92 6.07 12.87
N ALA A 141 18.23 5.05 12.33
CA ALA A 141 18.78 4.27 11.22
C ALA A 141 18.91 5.07 9.93
N LEU A 142 18.00 6.01 9.65
CA LEU A 142 18.09 6.92 8.51
C LEU A 142 19.28 7.88 8.64
N GLU A 143 19.54 8.38 9.84
CA GLU A 143 20.69 9.22 10.14
C GLU A 143 22.02 8.44 9.99
N GLU A 144 22.12 7.25 10.59
CA GLU A 144 23.34 6.44 10.58
C GLU A 144 23.70 5.91 9.19
N LEU A 145 22.71 5.46 8.40
CA LEU A 145 22.96 4.81 7.12
C LEU A 145 23.01 5.77 5.94
N TYR A 146 22.28 6.89 6.02
CA TYR A 146 22.08 7.81 4.89
C TYR A 146 22.27 9.28 5.24
N SER A 147 22.60 9.62 6.50
CA SER A 147 22.72 11.01 6.97
C SER A 147 21.44 11.83 6.75
N VAL A 148 20.29 11.18 6.89
CA VAL A 148 18.97 11.81 6.77
C VAL A 148 18.42 12.08 8.17
N HIS A 149 18.26 13.35 8.52
CA HIS A 149 17.65 13.76 9.78
C HIS A 149 16.14 13.89 9.64
N CYS A 150 15.39 13.23 10.51
CA CYS A 150 13.95 13.38 10.63
C CYS A 150 13.49 13.04 12.05
N SER A 151 12.27 13.42 12.39
CA SER A 151 11.66 13.21 13.69
C SER A 151 10.23 12.69 13.57
N ALA A 152 9.56 12.49 14.69
CA ALA A 152 8.14 12.12 14.70
C ALA A 152 7.22 13.18 14.06
N GLU A 153 7.66 14.44 13.97
CA GLU A 153 6.91 15.52 13.31
C GLU A 153 6.84 15.33 11.79
N ASP A 154 7.80 14.60 11.22
CA ASP A 154 7.89 14.30 9.79
C ASP A 154 7.09 13.04 9.42
N VAL A 155 6.30 12.47 10.33
CA VAL A 155 5.59 11.21 10.12
C VAL A 155 4.08 11.43 10.16
N ILE A 156 3.41 11.15 9.04
CA ILE A 156 1.95 11.08 9.02
C ILE A 156 1.53 9.75 9.66
N ASN A 157 0.77 9.83 10.76
CA ASN A 157 0.30 8.69 11.53
C ASN A 157 -1.22 8.50 11.33
N LEU A 158 -1.60 7.48 10.56
CA LEU A 158 -3.00 7.17 10.24
C LEU A 158 -3.48 6.00 11.12
N ASP A 159 -4.61 6.18 11.81
CA ASP A 159 -5.18 5.17 12.71
C ASP A 159 -6.43 4.52 12.10
N SER A 160 -6.38 3.19 11.96
CA SER A 160 -7.46 2.32 11.49
C SER A 160 -7.79 1.23 12.52
N SER A 161 -7.43 1.44 13.80
CA SER A 161 -7.65 0.48 14.86
C SER A 161 -9.14 0.26 15.14
N THR A 162 -9.48 -0.98 15.46
CA THR A 162 -10.82 -1.40 15.95
C THR A 162 -10.71 -1.83 17.42
N GLU A 163 -11.80 -2.33 18.00
CA GLU A 163 -11.75 -2.91 19.35
C GLU A 163 -10.85 -4.16 19.41
N GLU A 164 -10.80 -4.93 18.32
CA GLU A 164 -10.08 -6.21 18.24
C GLU A 164 -8.66 -6.06 17.69
N LYS A 165 -8.44 -5.13 16.76
CA LYS A 165 -7.20 -4.97 16.01
C LYS A 165 -6.57 -3.60 16.28
N PHE A 166 -5.29 -3.58 16.62
CA PHE A 166 -4.48 -2.38 16.47
C PHE A 166 -4.01 -2.32 15.01
N SER A 167 -4.22 -1.18 14.34
CA SER A 167 -3.83 -1.01 12.93
C SER A 167 -3.49 0.46 12.67
N ARG A 168 -2.27 0.72 12.21
CA ARG A 168 -1.80 2.06 11.87
C ARG A 168 -0.91 2.03 10.62
N HIS A 169 -1.04 3.07 9.81
CA HIS A 169 -0.10 3.33 8.72
C HIS A 169 0.77 4.55 9.04
N LEU A 170 2.07 4.40 8.86
CA LEU A 170 3.02 5.51 8.95
C LEU A 170 3.51 5.88 7.57
N ILE A 171 3.56 7.18 7.25
CA ILE A 171 4.11 7.69 5.98
C ILE A 171 5.10 8.82 6.29
N PHE A 172 6.39 8.55 6.10
CA PHE A 172 7.48 9.50 6.37
C PHE A 172 7.54 10.57 5.27
N GLN A 173 7.51 11.83 5.67
CA GLN A 173 7.59 13.04 4.84
C GLN A 173 9.01 13.58 4.84
N LEU A 174 9.98 12.78 4.39
CA LEU A 174 11.38 13.18 4.36
C LEU A 174 11.60 14.34 3.38
N HIS A 175 12.34 15.36 3.80
CA HIS A 175 12.67 16.52 2.98
C HIS A 175 13.68 16.15 1.90
N ASP A 176 13.35 16.42 0.63
CA ASP A 176 14.19 16.18 -0.55
C ASP A 176 14.77 14.76 -0.70
N VAL A 177 14.18 13.79 0.01
CA VAL A 177 14.66 12.41 0.08
C VAL A 177 13.50 11.46 -0.19
N ALA A 178 13.76 10.42 -0.99
CA ALA A 178 12.83 9.34 -1.25
C ALA A 178 13.59 8.04 -1.53
N PHE A 179 12.91 6.90 -1.33
CA PHE A 179 13.47 5.61 -1.68
C PHE A 179 13.28 5.33 -3.17
N LYS A 180 14.26 4.65 -3.77
CA LYS A 180 14.25 4.30 -5.20
C LYS A 180 12.96 3.58 -5.63
N ASN A 181 12.47 2.66 -4.80
CA ASN A 181 11.17 2.00 -4.93
C ASN A 181 10.82 1.21 -3.66
N ASN A 182 9.63 0.62 -3.62
CA ASN A 182 9.11 -0.15 -2.49
C ASN A 182 9.97 -1.39 -2.15
N ILE A 183 10.65 -2.00 -3.12
CA ILE A 183 11.60 -3.10 -2.87
C ILE A 183 12.77 -2.60 -2.00
N HIS A 184 13.29 -1.39 -2.28
CA HIS A 184 14.38 -0.81 -1.50
C HIS A 184 13.92 -0.39 -0.10
N VAL A 185 12.65 0.05 0.05
CA VAL A 185 12.03 0.25 1.37
C VAL A 185 12.02 -1.07 2.15
N GLY A 186 11.50 -2.16 1.57
CA GLY A 186 11.48 -3.47 2.22
C GLY A 186 12.86 -3.97 2.64
N ASN A 187 13.88 -3.76 1.79
CA ASN A 187 15.26 -4.14 2.12
C ASN A 187 15.83 -3.32 3.27
N PHE A 188 15.57 -2.01 3.29
CA PHE A 188 15.96 -1.15 4.41
C PHE A 188 15.27 -1.59 5.71
N VAL A 189 13.96 -1.82 5.69
CA VAL A 189 13.19 -2.25 6.87
C VAL A 189 13.70 -3.60 7.38
N ARG A 190 13.90 -4.60 6.51
CA ARG A 190 14.46 -5.90 6.90
C ARG A 190 15.86 -5.79 7.52
N LYS A 191 16.69 -4.89 7.01
CA LYS A 191 18.04 -4.65 7.55
C LYS A 191 18.00 -4.09 8.97
N ILE A 192 17.15 -3.12 9.24
CA ILE A 192 17.07 -2.47 10.57
C ILE A 192 16.31 -3.34 11.59
N LEU A 193 15.39 -4.19 11.13
CA LEU A 193 14.58 -5.09 11.98
C LEU A 193 15.19 -6.50 12.10
N GLN A 194 16.38 -6.73 11.56
CA GLN A 194 17.07 -8.02 11.57
C GLN A 194 17.17 -8.64 12.98
N PRO A 195 17.48 -7.89 14.05
CA PRO A 195 17.48 -8.45 15.41
C PRO A 195 16.09 -8.95 15.86
N ALA A 196 15.02 -8.25 15.50
CA ALA A 196 13.65 -8.64 15.85
C ALA A 196 13.20 -9.90 15.08
N LEU A 197 13.59 -10.03 13.81
CA LEU A 197 13.31 -11.20 12.98
C LEU A 197 13.89 -12.49 13.57
N HIS A 198 15.07 -12.43 14.18
CA HIS A 198 15.62 -13.59 14.88
C HIS A 198 14.83 -13.98 16.13
N LEU A 199 14.16 -13.03 16.80
CA LEU A 199 13.36 -13.31 17.99
C LEU A 199 12.06 -14.05 17.64
N THR A 200 11.57 -13.89 16.41
CA THR A 200 10.38 -14.62 15.92
C THR A 200 10.71 -16.06 15.53
N THR A 201 11.96 -16.39 15.15
CA THR A 201 12.36 -17.74 14.70
C THR A 201 12.92 -18.65 15.78
N LYS A 202 13.37 -18.11 16.92
CA LYS A 202 14.19 -18.84 17.92
C LYS A 202 13.45 -19.83 18.82
N GLU A 203 12.12 -19.85 18.86
CA GLU A 203 11.37 -20.75 19.77
C GLU A 203 10.88 -22.05 19.12
N ASP A 204 10.98 -22.21 17.79
CA ASP A 204 10.58 -23.47 17.13
C ASP A 204 11.66 -24.56 17.21
N ASP A 205 12.89 -24.21 17.58
CA ASP A 205 14.05 -25.13 17.62
C ASP A 205 14.30 -25.74 19.02
N ASP A 206 13.52 -25.36 20.04
CA ASP A 206 13.63 -25.92 21.41
C ASP A 206 12.82 -27.23 21.59
N LYS A 207 12.33 -27.83 20.51
CA LYS A 207 11.85 -29.22 20.53
C LYS A 207 13.06 -30.16 20.48
N ILE A 208 13.46 -30.62 21.65
CA ILE A 208 14.40 -31.71 21.93
C ILE A 208 14.45 -32.73 20.77
N PRO A 209 15.59 -32.94 20.09
CA PRO A 209 15.72 -34.05 19.17
C PRO A 209 15.88 -35.34 19.99
N GLU A 210 14.87 -36.21 19.95
CA GLU A 210 15.09 -37.61 20.32
C GLU A 210 16.15 -38.19 19.38
N VAL A 211 17.23 -38.65 19.99
CA VAL A 211 18.35 -39.33 19.37
C VAL A 211 17.86 -40.58 18.66
N MET A 212 18.04 -40.66 17.34
CA MET A 212 18.22 -41.94 16.65
C MET A 212 19.17 -41.76 15.46
N ASP A 213 20.36 -42.32 15.62
CA ASP A 213 21.32 -42.62 14.56
C ASP A 213 20.62 -43.38 13.42
N HIS A 214 20.91 -43.03 12.17
CA HIS A 214 21.35 -43.95 11.12
C HIS A 214 21.67 -43.21 9.80
N GLU A 215 22.96 -43.23 9.47
CA GLU A 215 23.59 -43.42 8.15
C GLU A 215 23.00 -42.74 6.89
N ALA A 216 23.74 -41.70 6.47
CA ALA A 216 24.16 -41.35 5.10
C ALA A 216 23.33 -41.85 3.89
N SER A 217 22.78 -40.90 3.12
CA SER A 217 22.94 -40.94 1.66
C SER A 217 22.84 -39.54 1.05
N CYS A 218 23.71 -39.29 0.07
CA CYS A 218 23.98 -38.04 -0.61
C CYS A 218 23.02 -37.83 -1.78
N PHE A 219 22.26 -36.73 -1.82
CA PHE A 219 21.82 -36.09 -3.06
C PHE A 219 21.74 -34.58 -2.88
N SER A 220 22.54 -33.88 -3.67
CA SER A 220 22.69 -32.43 -3.70
C SER A 220 21.58 -31.78 -4.52
N ASP A 221 20.74 -30.97 -3.88
CA ASP A 221 19.93 -29.96 -4.55
C ASP A 221 20.42 -28.57 -4.13
N VAL A 222 20.78 -27.77 -5.13
CA VAL A 222 21.33 -26.41 -5.01
C VAL A 222 20.21 -25.41 -4.76
N PRO A 223 20.32 -24.51 -3.76
CA PRO A 223 19.53 -23.29 -3.73
C PRO A 223 20.41 -22.06 -4.03
N LEU A 224 20.14 -21.49 -5.20
CA LEU A 224 20.57 -20.19 -5.69
C LEU A 224 20.04 -19.05 -4.78
N LYS A 225 20.63 -18.85 -3.59
CA LYS A 225 20.30 -17.75 -2.67
C LYS A 225 21.51 -17.02 -2.06
N GLN A 226 22.74 -17.51 -2.27
CA GLN A 226 23.94 -16.94 -1.65
C GLN A 226 24.58 -15.76 -2.41
N GLU A 227 24.35 -15.62 -3.72
CA GLU A 227 25.15 -14.66 -4.52
C GLU A 227 24.73 -13.19 -4.44
N ILE A 228 23.67 -12.82 -3.72
CA ILE A 228 23.25 -11.40 -3.59
C ILE A 228 23.68 -10.78 -2.24
N LEU A 229 24.07 -11.60 -1.26
CA LEU A 229 24.48 -11.12 0.07
C LEU A 229 25.96 -10.73 0.16
N GLU A 230 26.81 -11.23 -0.74
CA GLU A 230 28.27 -11.07 -0.62
C GLU A 230 28.83 -9.80 -1.27
N ALA A 231 28.00 -8.96 -1.90
CA ALA A 231 28.52 -7.90 -2.75
C ALA A 231 28.94 -6.60 -2.03
N TRP A 232 28.56 -6.32 -0.78
CA TRP A 232 28.92 -5.05 -0.11
C TRP A 232 29.40 -5.19 1.35
N GLU A 233 30.44 -5.99 1.57
CA GLU A 233 31.30 -5.80 2.74
C GLU A 233 32.42 -4.82 2.41
N LYS A 234 32.30 -3.58 2.94
CA LYS A 234 33.48 -2.72 3.19
C LYS A 234 33.80 -2.76 4.69
N PRO A 235 35.08 -2.76 5.06
CA PRO A 235 35.50 -3.05 6.42
C PRO A 235 35.44 -1.80 7.31
N GLY A 236 34.89 -1.97 8.51
CA GLY A 236 34.98 -1.01 9.62
C GLY A 236 33.67 -0.33 9.99
N LEU A 237 32.76 -1.05 10.66
CA LEU A 237 31.79 -0.41 11.57
C LEU A 237 32.22 -0.67 13.02
N PRO A 238 32.13 0.32 13.93
CA PRO A 238 32.32 0.11 15.37
C PRO A 238 31.25 -0.85 15.90
N GLU A 239 31.56 -1.55 17.00
CA GLU A 239 30.70 -2.51 17.70
C GLU A 239 29.20 -2.16 17.62
N GLN A 240 28.43 -3.04 16.98
CA GLN A 240 27.00 -2.88 16.79
C GLN A 240 26.29 -2.69 18.14
N TYR A 241 25.78 -1.49 18.38
CA TYR A 241 24.67 -1.28 19.31
C TYR A 241 23.57 -2.24 18.85
N ASN A 242 23.31 -3.31 19.61
CA ASN A 242 22.26 -4.27 19.29
C ASN A 242 21.03 -3.84 20.13
N PRO A 243 20.18 -2.91 19.63
CA PRO A 243 19.04 -2.46 20.39
C PRO A 243 18.14 -3.65 20.67
N ASP A 244 17.63 -3.76 21.89
CA ASP A 244 16.58 -4.73 22.21
C ASP A 244 15.32 -4.37 21.42
N LEU A 245 15.06 -5.12 20.34
CA LEU A 245 13.90 -4.95 19.47
C LEU A 245 12.74 -5.89 19.85
N SER A 246 12.76 -6.49 21.04
CA SER A 246 11.69 -7.37 21.53
C SER A 246 10.32 -6.69 21.59
N PHE A 247 10.28 -5.36 21.74
CA PHE A 247 9.05 -4.56 21.73
C PHE A 247 8.29 -4.60 20.39
N LEU A 248 8.93 -5.07 19.31
CA LEU A 248 8.32 -5.24 18.00
C LEU A 248 7.73 -6.65 17.81
N VAL A 249 7.90 -7.55 18.77
CA VAL A 249 7.38 -8.92 18.69
C VAL A 249 6.00 -8.98 19.33
N VAL A 250 5.02 -9.46 18.57
CA VAL A 250 3.63 -9.61 18.98
C VAL A 250 3.16 -11.04 18.69
N LYS A 251 2.02 -11.44 19.26
CA LYS A 251 1.38 -12.73 18.99
C LYS A 251 0.26 -12.59 17.97
N ASN A 252 0.19 -13.54 17.03
CA ASN A 252 -0.95 -13.68 16.13
C ASN A 252 -2.14 -14.37 16.85
N ASN A 253 -3.25 -14.58 16.13
CA ASN A 253 -4.46 -15.20 16.68
C ASN A 253 -4.27 -16.65 17.17
N ILE A 254 -3.22 -17.34 16.70
CA ILE A 254 -2.90 -18.73 17.03
C ILE A 254 -1.86 -18.78 18.17
N GLY A 255 -1.31 -17.63 18.57
CA GLY A 255 -0.35 -17.48 19.66
C GLY A 255 1.11 -17.52 19.21
N GLU A 256 1.37 -17.63 17.90
CA GLU A 256 2.72 -17.61 17.33
C GLU A 256 3.27 -16.19 17.30
N LYS A 257 4.59 -16.06 17.44
CA LYS A 257 5.26 -14.76 17.41
C LYS A 257 5.39 -14.27 15.97
N CYS A 258 4.96 -13.04 15.73
CA CYS A 258 5.20 -12.31 14.51
C CYS A 258 5.70 -10.89 14.81
N LEU A 259 6.07 -10.15 13.78
CA LEU A 259 6.43 -8.75 13.92
C LEU A 259 5.19 -7.86 13.95
N PHE A 260 5.28 -6.79 14.71
CA PHE A 260 4.35 -5.67 14.71
C PHE A 260 4.33 -4.92 13.37
N VAL A 261 5.46 -4.96 12.65
CA VAL A 261 5.61 -4.38 11.31
C VAL A 261 5.28 -5.45 10.28
N ASP A 262 4.29 -5.18 9.44
CA ASP A 262 4.03 -6.01 8.26
C ASP A 262 5.10 -5.75 7.21
N LEU A 263 5.83 -6.81 6.83
CA LEU A 263 6.92 -6.73 5.87
C LEU A 263 6.46 -6.97 4.42
N GLY A 264 5.24 -7.45 4.22
CA GLY A 264 4.74 -7.95 2.93
C GLY A 264 5.56 -9.16 2.44
N GLU A 265 4.90 -10.28 2.13
CA GLU A 265 5.56 -11.41 1.46
C GLU A 265 5.89 -11.12 -0.01
#